data_AF-A0A7S1EAM3-F1
#
_entry.id   AF-A0A7S1EAM3-F1
#
_cell.length_a   1.000
_cell.length_b   1.000
_cell.length_c   1.000
_cell.angle_alpha   90.00
_cell.angle_beta   90.00
_cell.angle_gamma   90.00
#
_symmetry.space_group_name_H-M   'P 1'
#
loop_
_entity.id
_entity.type
_entity.pdbx_description
1 polymer ?
#
loop_
_entity_poly.entity_id
_entity_poly.type
_entity_poly.pdbx_seq_one_letter_code
_entity_poly.pdbx_strand_id
1 'polypeptide(L)'
;RTAHLSDLPVGWSGRAVLRQSQTQADITILAPDGSRHRSVSDVCSWYQKRGKLLGTAMAQRFEESCRMARRQAAKLRAGGPNARRASNHSDEEEEDTHRRKKTAKRSREAWSDEDVDEDDTRGG
;
A
#
# COMPACT_ATOMS: atom_id res chain seq x y z
N ARG A 1 -16.46 11.80 5.88
CA ARG A 1 -16.75 10.38 5.54
C ARG A 1 -15.94 9.51 6.50
N THR A 2 -16.48 8.40 7.00
CA THR A 2 -15.84 7.60 8.05
C THR A 2 -15.73 6.14 7.62
N ALA A 3 -14.58 5.53 7.83
CA ALA A 3 -14.37 4.09 7.68
C ALA A 3 -13.95 3.51 9.04
N HIS A 4 -14.40 2.29 9.35
CA HIS A 4 -14.03 1.60 10.58
C HIS A 4 -12.79 0.73 10.34
N LEU A 5 -11.90 0.64 11.33
CA LEU A 5 -10.78 -0.30 11.29
C LEU A 5 -11.33 -1.70 11.57
N SER A 6 -11.06 -2.66 10.69
CA SER A 6 -11.34 -4.08 10.89
C SER A 6 -10.16 -4.78 11.59
N ASP A 7 -10.37 -6.00 12.10
CA ASP A 7 -9.31 -6.90 12.57
C ASP A 7 -8.47 -6.43 13.77
N LEU A 8 -9.01 -5.48 14.54
CA LEU A 8 -8.40 -5.03 15.78
C LEU A 8 -8.58 -6.08 16.91
N PRO A 9 -7.64 -6.15 17.87
CA PRO A 9 -7.78 -7.01 19.04
C PRO A 9 -9.04 -6.69 19.86
N VAL A 10 -9.52 -7.65 20.65
CA VAL A 10 -10.72 -7.46 21.49
C VAL A 10 -10.60 -6.21 22.38
N GLY A 11 -11.67 -5.42 22.44
CA GLY A 11 -11.72 -4.16 23.19
C GLY A 11 -11.06 -2.97 22.50
N TRP A 12 -10.37 -3.18 21.38
CA TRP A 12 -9.88 -2.10 20.53
C TRP A 12 -10.91 -1.77 19.45
N SER A 13 -11.07 -0.48 19.18
CA SER A 13 -11.85 -0.02 18.04
C SER A 13 -11.10 1.10 17.33
N GLY A 14 -11.41 1.33 16.06
CA GLY A 14 -10.74 2.39 15.32
C GLY A 14 -11.61 2.93 14.22
N ARG A 15 -11.37 4.18 13.85
CA ARG A 15 -11.99 4.81 12.69
C ARG A 15 -10.99 5.69 11.94
N ALA A 16 -11.12 5.70 10.63
CA ALA A 16 -10.51 6.67 9.74
C ALA A 16 -11.56 7.71 9.36
N VAL A 17 -11.30 8.98 9.65
CA VAL A 17 -12.20 10.09 9.31
C VAL A 17 -11.55 10.93 8.22
N LEU A 18 -12.21 10.99 7.08
CA LEU A 18 -11.82 11.89 6.00
C LEU A 18 -12.66 13.16 6.07
N ARG A 19 -11.98 14.29 6.34
CA ARG A 19 -12.57 15.63 6.31
C ARG A 19 -12.66 16.13 4.87
N GLN A 20 -13.67 16.95 4.57
CA GLN A 20 -13.93 17.45 3.21
C GLN A 20 -12.77 18.28 2.63
N SER A 21 -12.03 18.99 3.50
CA SER A 21 -10.88 19.81 3.12
C SER A 21 -9.54 19.05 3.09
N GLN A 22 -9.51 17.78 3.48
CA GLN A 22 -8.28 17.00 3.55
C GLN A 22 -8.24 15.89 2.50
N THR A 23 -7.06 15.69 1.91
CA THR A 23 -6.75 14.58 1.01
C THR A 23 -6.47 13.28 1.78
N GLN A 24 -6.05 13.39 3.04
CA GLN A 24 -5.69 12.27 3.91
C GLN A 24 -6.74 12.06 5.01
N ALA A 25 -7.03 10.81 5.34
CA ALA A 25 -7.92 10.46 6.44
C ALA A 25 -7.17 10.44 7.78
N ASP A 26 -7.71 11.15 8.77
CA ASP A 26 -7.26 11.12 10.15
C ASP A 26 -7.60 9.78 10.78
N ILE A 27 -6.62 9.10 11.39
CA ILE A 27 -6.85 7.84 12.10
C ILE A 27 -7.05 8.12 13.59
N THR A 28 -8.05 7.47 14.17
CA THR A 28 -8.25 7.40 15.62
C THR A 28 -8.46 5.95 16.01
N ILE A 29 -7.58 5.44 16.86
CA ILE A 29 -7.64 4.14 17.50
C ILE A 29 -8.05 4.37 18.95
N LEU A 30 -9.07 3.66 19.42
CA LEU A 30 -9.58 3.70 20.78
C LEU A 30 -9.15 2.42 21.49
N ALA A 31 -8.40 2.60 22.57
CA ALA A 31 -8.00 1.53 23.46
C ALA A 31 -9.19 1.07 24.35
N PRO A 32 -9.12 -0.13 24.94
CA PRO A 32 -10.17 -0.67 25.82
C PRO A 32 -10.41 0.15 27.09
N ASP A 33 -9.47 1.00 27.48
CA ASP A 33 -9.61 1.95 28.60
C ASP A 33 -10.23 3.29 28.19
N GLY A 34 -10.63 3.43 26.92
CA GLY A 34 -11.19 4.66 26.37
C GLY A 34 -10.15 5.70 25.94
N SER A 35 -8.85 5.41 26.07
CA SER A 35 -7.81 6.32 25.59
C SER A 35 -7.72 6.32 24.06
N ARG A 36 -7.41 7.49 23.49
CA ARG A 36 -7.37 7.71 22.04
C ARG A 36 -5.93 7.81 21.57
N HIS A 37 -5.65 7.08 20.50
CA HIS A 37 -4.35 6.96 19.85
C HIS A 37 -4.49 7.33 18.38
N ARG A 38 -3.47 7.98 17.79
CA ARG A 38 -3.51 8.43 16.38
C ARG A 38 -2.61 7.60 15.48
N SER A 39 -1.71 6.84 16.06
CA SER A 39 -0.74 6.01 15.36
C SER A 39 -0.53 4.66 16.06
N VAL A 40 0.03 3.69 15.33
CA VAL A 40 0.45 2.41 15.89
C VAL A 40 1.56 2.60 16.91
N SER A 41 2.44 3.58 16.72
CA SER A 41 3.45 3.95 17.71
C SER A 41 2.83 4.37 19.06
N ASP A 42 1.73 5.13 19.04
CA ASP A 42 1.01 5.48 20.28
C ASP A 42 0.43 4.24 20.97
N VAL A 43 -0.04 3.26 20.19
CA VAL A 43 -0.53 1.97 20.69
C VAL A 43 0.62 1.19 21.31
N CYS A 44 1.79 1.11 20.65
CA CYS A 44 2.99 0.49 21.22
C CYS A 44 3.35 1.14 22.57
N SER A 45 3.37 2.47 22.65
CA SER A 45 3.61 3.20 23.89
C SER A 45 2.54 2.93 24.95
N TRP A 46 1.28 2.75 24.57
CA TRP A 46 0.20 2.37 25.50
C TRP A 46 0.44 0.98 26.12
N TYR A 47 0.86 0.00 25.31
CA TYR A 47 1.21 -1.33 25.82
C TYR A 47 2.40 -1.24 26.77
N GLN A 48 3.45 -0.50 26.39
CA GLN A 48 4.66 -0.32 27.22
C GLN A 48 4.33 0.32 28.59
N LYS A 49 3.46 1.33 28.62
CA LYS A 49 3.00 1.97 29.88
C LYS A 49 2.28 0.99 30.81
N ARG A 50 1.74 -0.10 30.28
CA ARG A 50 1.06 -1.16 31.04
C ARG A 50 1.96 -2.37 31.32
N GLY A 51 3.27 -2.26 31.07
CA GLY A 51 4.24 -3.33 31.26
C GLY A 51 4.08 -4.47 30.25
N LYS A 52 3.46 -4.21 29.10
CA LYS A 52 3.27 -5.20 28.02
C LYS A 52 4.02 -4.75 26.77
N LEU A 53 4.48 -5.72 25.98
CA LEU A 53 5.00 -5.45 24.65
C LEU A 53 3.93 -5.76 23.61
N LEU A 54 3.76 -4.84 22.66
CA LEU A 54 2.94 -5.12 21.48
C LEU A 54 3.76 -6.05 20.57
N GLY A 55 3.30 -7.30 20.40
CA GLY A 55 3.98 -8.24 19.51
C GLY A 55 3.99 -7.73 18.06
N THR A 56 5.05 -8.05 17.31
CA THR A 56 5.25 -7.57 15.93
C THR A 56 4.05 -7.89 15.03
N ALA A 57 3.50 -9.10 15.12
CA ALA A 57 2.31 -9.50 14.36
C ALA A 57 1.09 -8.62 14.70
N MET A 58 0.92 -8.23 15.96
CA MET A 58 -0.18 -7.37 16.37
C MET A 58 0.03 -5.93 15.90
N ALA A 59 1.26 -5.41 15.96
CA ALA A 59 1.62 -4.10 15.40
C ALA A 59 1.33 -4.04 13.89
N GLN A 60 1.75 -5.06 13.13
CA GLN A 60 1.46 -5.18 11.70
C GLN A 60 -0.05 -5.22 11.42
N ARG A 61 -0.84 -5.94 12.24
CA ARG A 61 -2.30 -5.91 12.12
C ARG A 61 -2.86 -4.50 12.30
N PHE A 62 -2.43 -3.76 13.33
CA PHE A 62 -2.84 -2.36 13.50
C PHE A 62 -2.48 -1.51 12.29
N GLU A 63 -1.28 -1.67 11.72
CA GLU A 63 -0.85 -0.92 10.54
C GLU A 63 -1.70 -1.23 9.31
N GLU A 64 -1.96 -2.51 9.05
CA GLU A 64 -2.78 -2.93 7.91
C GLU A 64 -4.23 -2.46 8.07
N SER A 65 -4.83 -2.58 9.26
CA SER A 65 -6.16 -2.04 9.54
C SER A 65 -6.22 -0.53 9.30
N CYS A 66 -5.20 0.23 9.74
CA CYS A 66 -5.11 1.67 9.48
C CYS A 66 -5.03 1.96 7.97
N ARG A 67 -4.20 1.20 7.24
CA ARG A 67 -4.01 1.33 5.80
C ARG A 67 -5.30 1.06 5.04
N MET A 68 -6.00 -0.03 5.38
CA MET A 68 -7.26 -0.42 4.79
C MET A 68 -8.36 0.60 5.08
N ALA A 69 -8.46 1.09 6.32
CA ALA A 69 -9.44 2.12 6.67
C ALA A 69 -9.18 3.45 5.91
N ARG A 70 -7.92 3.85 5.72
CA ARG A 70 -7.58 5.02 4.87
C ARG A 70 -7.99 4.81 3.42
N ARG A 71 -7.70 3.64 2.85
CA ARG A 71 -8.11 3.29 1.47
C ARG A 71 -9.63 3.30 1.34
N GLN A 72 -10.35 2.73 2.30
CA GLN A 72 -11.81 2.75 2.33
C GLN A 72 -12.35 4.18 2.45
N ALA A 73 -11.79 5.02 3.31
CA ALA A 73 -12.19 6.41 3.43
C ALA A 73 -11.93 7.21 2.14
N ALA A 74 -10.83 6.91 1.44
CA ALA A 74 -10.51 7.49 0.14
C ALA A 74 -11.45 7.01 -0.99
N LYS A 75 -11.78 5.71 -1.04
CA LYS A 75 -12.84 5.17 -1.93
C LYS A 75 -14.19 5.83 -1.62
N LEU A 76 -14.46 5.99 -0.32
CA LEU A 76 -15.41 6.91 0.31
C LEU A 76 -15.58 8.17 -0.52
N ARG A 77 -14.49 8.93 -0.67
CA ARG A 77 -14.40 10.19 -1.41
C ARG A 77 -14.61 10.04 -2.92
N ALA A 78 -13.93 9.08 -3.54
CA ALA A 78 -13.85 8.92 -4.99
C ALA A 78 -15.13 8.36 -5.63
N GLY A 79 -15.96 7.62 -4.88
CA GLY A 79 -17.19 7.04 -5.41
C GLY A 79 -18.24 6.88 -4.32
N GLY A 80 -19.35 7.61 -4.46
CA GLY A 80 -20.64 7.11 -3.97
C GLY A 80 -21.00 5.77 -4.63
N PRO A 81 -22.16 5.15 -4.32
CA PRO A 81 -22.51 3.74 -4.58
C PRO A 81 -22.53 3.24 -6.04
N ASN A 82 -21.86 3.90 -6.98
CA ASN A 82 -21.78 3.53 -8.39
C ASN A 82 -20.42 2.97 -8.83
N ALA A 83 -19.61 2.42 -7.91
CA ALA A 83 -18.38 1.70 -8.24
C ALA A 83 -18.62 0.17 -8.36
N ARG A 84 -19.68 -0.25 -9.06
CA ARG A 84 -19.88 -1.66 -9.43
C ARG A 84 -19.08 -1.97 -10.71
N ARG A 85 -17.76 -2.00 -10.66
CA ARG A 85 -16.93 -2.71 -11.66
C ARG A 85 -15.45 -2.76 -11.27
N ALA A 86 -15.10 -3.62 -10.34
CA ALA A 86 -13.76 -4.20 -10.31
C ALA A 86 -13.84 -5.52 -9.54
N SER A 87 -14.09 -6.53 -10.35
CA SER A 87 -14.13 -7.96 -10.08
C SER A 87 -13.00 -8.44 -9.17
N ASN A 88 -13.36 -9.41 -8.34
CA ASN A 88 -12.57 -10.52 -7.83
C ASN A 88 -11.13 -10.62 -8.36
N HIS A 89 -10.16 -10.58 -7.45
CA HIS A 89 -9.06 -11.52 -7.51
C HIS A 89 -8.66 -11.85 -6.07
N SER A 90 -9.06 -13.04 -5.64
CA SER A 90 -8.69 -13.66 -4.38
C SER A 90 -7.18 -13.85 -4.31
N ASP A 91 -6.64 -13.74 -3.10
CA ASP A 91 -5.61 -14.64 -2.56
C ASP A 91 -5.49 -15.95 -3.36
N GLU A 92 -4.33 -16.16 -3.99
CA GLU A 92 -3.59 -17.42 -3.92
C GLU A 92 -2.09 -17.05 -3.88
N GLU A 93 -1.51 -17.10 -2.68
CA GLU A 93 -0.10 -17.42 -2.52
C GLU A 93 0.09 -18.86 -3.05
N GLU A 94 0.76 -19.04 -4.17
CA GLU A 94 1.40 -20.32 -4.44
C GLU A 94 2.80 -20.11 -5.06
N GLU A 95 3.74 -20.58 -4.26
CA GLU A 95 5.14 -20.85 -4.54
C GLU A 95 5.31 -21.68 -5.81
N ASP A 96 5.92 -21.13 -6.86
CA ASP A 96 6.46 -21.96 -7.95
C ASP A 96 7.92 -21.59 -8.21
N THR A 97 8.78 -22.39 -7.57
CA THR A 97 10.21 -22.42 -7.85
C THR A 97 10.46 -23.29 -9.09
N HIS A 98 11.38 -22.84 -9.94
CA HIS A 98 12.02 -23.58 -11.04
C HIS A 98 11.22 -23.87 -12.32
N ARG A 99 11.48 -23.09 -13.39
CA ARG A 99 11.91 -23.70 -14.67
C ARG A 99 12.67 -22.78 -15.64
N ARG A 100 13.99 -22.90 -15.53
CA ARG A 100 14.98 -22.90 -16.62
C ARG A 100 14.38 -23.27 -17.99
N LYS A 101 14.56 -22.42 -19.02
CA LYS A 101 15.22 -22.70 -20.33
C LYS A 101 14.68 -21.81 -21.48
N LYS A 102 15.61 -21.04 -22.05
CA LYS A 102 15.92 -20.85 -23.48
C LYS A 102 14.77 -21.05 -24.50
N THR A 103 14.53 -20.01 -25.31
CA THR A 103 14.60 -20.15 -26.78
C THR A 103 14.95 -18.83 -27.43
N ALA A 104 16.07 -18.85 -28.16
CA ALA A 104 16.47 -17.84 -29.12
C ALA A 104 15.63 -17.93 -30.40
N LYS A 105 15.30 -16.77 -30.98
CA LYS A 105 14.99 -16.52 -32.40
C LYS A 105 15.31 -15.03 -32.60
N ARG A 106 16.50 -14.63 -33.05
CA ARG A 106 17.03 -14.71 -34.43
C ARG A 106 15.98 -14.31 -35.46
N SER A 107 15.92 -13.00 -35.71
CA SER A 107 15.70 -12.47 -37.06
C SER A 107 16.80 -11.46 -37.35
N ARG A 108 17.43 -11.68 -38.49
CA ARG A 108 18.58 -11.01 -39.10
C ARG A 108 18.04 -10.30 -40.35
N GLU A 109 18.82 -9.37 -40.89
CA GLU A 109 18.69 -8.69 -42.21
C GLU A 109 17.93 -7.35 -42.12
N ALA A 110 18.38 -6.21 -42.65
CA ALA A 110 19.44 -5.83 -43.61
C ALA A 110 19.98 -4.43 -43.20
N TRP A 111 21.26 -4.05 -43.25
CA TRP A 111 22.15 -3.76 -44.40
C TRP A 111 21.56 -2.80 -45.44
N SER A 112 21.81 -1.51 -45.23
CA SER A 112 22.16 -0.47 -46.22
C SER A 112 22.90 0.58 -45.36
N ASP A 113 24.22 0.73 -45.36
CA ASP A 113 25.19 0.98 -46.44
C ASP A 113 24.81 2.18 -47.30
N GLU A 114 25.82 3.03 -47.54
CA GLU A 114 25.84 4.36 -48.17
C GLU A 114 25.43 5.54 -47.27
N ASP A 115 26.14 6.65 -47.16
CA ASP A 115 27.50 7.12 -47.43
C ASP A 115 27.44 8.64 -47.12
N VAL A 116 28.59 9.35 -47.07
CA VAL A 116 28.70 10.84 -47.18
C VAL A 116 28.42 11.64 -45.88
N ASP A 117 29.25 12.56 -45.36
CA ASP A 117 30.50 13.17 -45.81
C ASP A 117 31.35 13.60 -44.61
N GLU A 118 32.64 13.71 -44.92
CA GLU A 118 33.73 14.32 -44.18
C GLU A 118 33.46 15.84 -44.01
N ASP A 119 33.61 16.40 -42.81
CA ASP A 119 34.15 17.78 -42.74
C ASP A 119 34.98 18.00 -41.46
N ASP A 120 36.19 18.41 -41.76
CA ASP A 120 37.32 18.80 -40.95
C ASP A 120 36.99 20.04 -40.11
N THR A 121 37.47 20.12 -38.85
CA THR A 121 38.24 21.29 -38.37
C THR A 121 38.55 21.23 -36.86
N ARG A 122 39.73 20.66 -36.59
CA ARG A 122 40.85 21.24 -35.82
C ARG A 122 40.64 22.56 -35.03
N GLY A 123 41.10 22.54 -33.77
CA GLY A 123 41.75 23.67 -33.08
C GLY A 123 40.92 24.28 -31.95
N GLY A 124 41.42 24.48 -30.74
CA GLY A 124 42.76 24.35 -30.17
C GLY A 124 42.71 24.65 -28.67
#